data_AF-A0A967JVQ1-F1
#
_entry.id   AF-A0A967JVQ1-F1
#
_cell.length_a   1.000
_cell.length_b   1.000
_cell.length_c   1.000
_cell.angle_alpha   90.00
_cell.angle_beta   90.00
_cell.angle_gamma   90.00
#
_symmetry.space_group_name_H-M   'P 1'
#
loop_
_entity.id
_entity.type
_entity.pdbx_description
1 polymer ?
#
loop_
_entity_poly.entity_id
_entity_poly.type
_entity_poly.pdbx_seq_one_letter_code
_entity_poly.pdbx_strand_id
1 'polypeptide(L)'
;MREVEGLALVQAPRREDYRYGDPVHIVGEIVTPPVLEGFSYRDYLARQNVYSLVRYATVEVTGERTGSPLRAAMLDFRTRL
;
A
#
# COMPACT_ATOMS: atom_id res chain seq x y z
N MET A 1 -13.00 19.80 3.68
CA MET A 1 -12.15 18.65 4.07
C MET A 1 -10.72 19.14 4.16
N ARG A 2 -9.90 18.63 5.10
CA ARG A 2 -8.50 19.04 5.24
C ARG A 2 -7.62 17.99 4.57
N GLU A 3 -6.81 18.40 3.61
CA GLU A 3 -5.80 17.54 3.01
C GLU A 3 -4.69 17.25 4.03
N VAL A 4 -4.23 16.01 4.04
CA VAL A 4 -3.17 15.53 4.92
C VAL A 4 -2.20 14.69 4.09
N GLU A 5 -0.93 14.72 4.46
CA GLU A 5 0.14 13.97 3.80
C GLU A 5 0.84 13.07 4.82
N GLY A 6 1.17 11.84 4.41
CA GLY A 6 1.86 10.88 5.25
C GLY A 6 1.85 9.48 4.65
N LEU A 7 2.57 8.55 5.31
CA LEU A 7 2.60 7.15 4.90
C LEU A 7 1.48 6.36 5.57
N ALA A 8 0.77 5.56 4.76
CA ALA A 8 -0.23 4.61 5.22
C ALA A 8 0.05 3.23 4.64
N LEU A 9 -0.13 2.18 5.46
CA LEU A 9 -0.09 0.80 4.97
C LEU A 9 -1.47 0.42 4.45
N VAL A 10 -1.56 0.08 3.16
CA VAL A 10 -2.83 -0.31 2.54
C VAL A 10 -2.95 -1.82 2.46
N GLN A 11 -4.01 -2.38 3.05
CA GLN A 11 -4.39 -3.77 2.85
C GLN A 11 -5.17 -3.89 1.55
N ALA A 12 -4.44 -3.95 0.43
CA ALA A 12 -5.01 -4.04 -0.90
C ALA A 12 -5.56 -5.46 -1.20
N PRO A 13 -6.56 -5.59 -2.10
CA PRO A 13 -7.07 -6.88 -2.54
C PRO A 13 -5.96 -7.71 -3.20
N ARG A 14 -5.99 -9.04 -3.06
CA ARG A 14 -5.00 -9.96 -3.66
C ARG A 14 -4.99 -10.01 -5.20
N ARG A 15 -5.69 -9.11 -5.89
CA ARG A 15 -5.77 -9.10 -7.36
C ARG A 15 -4.49 -8.55 -7.98
N GLU A 16 -4.14 -9.05 -9.16
CA GLU A 16 -2.92 -8.68 -9.91
C GLU A 16 -3.11 -7.44 -10.80
N ASP A 17 -4.20 -6.70 -10.59
CA ASP A 17 -4.62 -5.63 -11.49
C ASP A 17 -3.76 -4.36 -11.35
N TYR A 18 -2.90 -4.29 -10.33
CA TYR A 18 -1.95 -3.20 -10.09
C TYR A 18 -0.51 -3.73 -9.99
N ARG A 19 0.42 -2.98 -10.56
CA ARG A 19 1.86 -3.29 -10.66
C ARG A 19 2.69 -2.13 -10.12
N TYR A 20 3.96 -2.42 -9.90
CA TYR A 20 4.92 -1.38 -9.56
C TYR A 20 4.92 -0.27 -10.61
N GLY A 21 4.75 0.96 -10.14
CA GLY A 21 4.72 2.16 -10.95
C GLY A 21 3.32 2.67 -11.29
N ASP A 22 2.27 1.88 -11.11
CA ASP A 22 0.91 2.33 -11.37
C ASP A 22 0.53 3.47 -10.39
N PRO A 23 0.12 4.65 -10.89
CA PRO A 23 -0.61 5.60 -10.06
C PRO A 23 -1.98 4.99 -9.73
N VAL A 24 -2.34 5.04 -8.45
CA VAL A 24 -3.57 4.40 -7.95
C VAL A 24 -4.40 5.35 -7.12
N HIS A 25 -5.72 5.22 -7.24
CA HIS A 25 -6.69 5.80 -6.32
C HIS A 25 -7.15 4.71 -5.36
N ILE A 26 -7.13 5.03 -4.06
CA ILE A 26 -7.40 4.08 -2.98
C ILE A 26 -8.54 4.63 -2.13
N VAL A 27 -9.57 3.81 -1.95
CA VAL A 27 -10.70 4.11 -1.06
C VAL A 27 -10.82 2.99 -0.03
N GLY A 28 -10.87 3.33 1.26
CA GLY A 28 -10.99 2.36 2.33
C GLY A 28 -11.12 3.00 3.70
N GLU A 29 -11.23 2.17 4.73
CA GLU A 29 -11.33 2.61 6.12
C GLU A 29 -9.93 2.86 6.70
N ILE A 30 -9.68 4.09 7.17
CA ILE A 30 -8.42 4.44 7.85
C ILE A 30 -8.57 4.12 9.33
N VAL A 31 -7.75 3.20 9.82
CA VAL A 31 -7.71 2.80 11.23
C VAL A 31 -6.32 2.93 11.81
N THR A 32 -6.23 3.11 13.13
CA THR A 32 -4.96 2.99 13.85
C THR A 32 -4.52 1.54 13.88
N PRO A 33 -3.25 1.22 13.57
CA PRO A 33 -2.75 -0.14 13.69
C PRO A 33 -2.99 -0.76 15.08
N PRO A 34 -3.40 -2.03 15.15
CA PRO A 34 -3.68 -2.71 16.41
C PRO A 34 -2.40 -3.04 17.18
N VAL A 35 -2.55 -3.25 18.49
CA VAL A 35 -1.58 -3.98 19.30
C VAL A 35 -2.12 -5.40 19.40
N LEU A 36 -1.34 -6.38 18.94
CA LEU A 36 -1.72 -7.79 18.95
C LEU A 36 -1.16 -8.44 20.23
N GLU A 37 -1.69 -9.60 20.60
CA GLU A 37 -1.17 -10.36 21.73
C GLU A 37 0.30 -10.76 21.48
N GLY A 38 1.19 -10.37 22.39
CA GLY A 38 2.64 -10.63 22.27
C GLY A 38 3.37 -9.78 21.22
N PHE A 39 2.70 -8.91 20.47
CA PHE A 39 3.34 -8.09 19.44
C PHE A 39 2.61 -6.76 19.15
N SER A 40 3.32 -5.65 19.30
CA SER A 40 2.80 -4.33 18.92
C SER A 40 3.02 -4.06 17.43
N TYR A 41 2.01 -4.37 16.62
CA TYR A 41 2.07 -4.08 15.18
C TYR A 41 2.13 -2.56 14.93
N ARG A 42 1.49 -1.78 15.80
CA ARG A 42 1.64 -0.32 15.86
C ARG A 42 3.09 0.13 15.98
N ASP A 43 3.83 -0.36 16.98
CA ASP A 43 5.21 0.09 17.20
C ASP A 43 6.14 -0.37 16.07
N TYR A 44 5.87 -1.55 15.51
CA TYR A 44 6.58 -2.04 14.34
C TYR A 44 6.40 -1.12 13.11
N LEU A 45 5.17 -0.67 12.84
CA LEU A 45 4.88 0.24 11.73
C LEU A 45 5.38 1.67 12.00
N ALA A 46 5.31 2.13 13.26
CA ALA A 46 5.80 3.43 13.66
C ALA A 46 7.31 3.61 13.39
N ARG A 47 8.11 2.53 13.53
CA ARG A 47 9.54 2.53 13.16
C ARG A 47 9.77 2.77 11.66
N GLN A 48 8.76 2.57 10.83
CA GLN A 48 8.77 2.82 9.39
C GLN A 48 8.03 4.12 9.02
N ASN A 49 7.70 4.97 10.00
CA ASN A 49 6.89 6.18 9.86
C ASN A 49 5.46 5.91 9.35
N VAL A 50 4.93 4.71 9.58
CA VAL A 50 3.57 4.34 9.21
C VAL A 50 2.70 4.32 10.46
N TYR A 51 1.73 5.24 10.53
CA TYR A 51 0.84 5.40 11.68
C TYR A 51 -0.63 5.05 11.37
N SER A 52 -0.93 4.80 10.10
CA SER A 52 -2.27 4.55 9.60
C SER A 52 -2.29 3.28 8.78
N LEU A 53 -3.35 2.50 8.94
CA LEU A 53 -3.62 1.32 8.16
C LEU A 53 -4.96 1.49 7.43
N VAL A 54 -4.97 1.22 6.13
CA VAL A 54 -6.20 1.28 5.31
C VAL A 54 -6.74 -0.13 5.15
N ARG A 55 -7.94 -0.39 5.65
CA ARG A 55 -8.65 -1.68 5.56
C ARG A 55 -9.76 -1.62 4.52
N TYR A 56 -10.16 -2.81 4.06
CA TYR A 56 -11.22 -2.99 3.07
C TYR A 56 -10.99 -2.11 1.82
N ALA A 57 -9.72 -1.99 1.43
CA ALA A 57 -9.33 -1.05 0.40
C ALA A 57 -9.82 -1.53 -0.97
N THR A 58 -10.40 -0.60 -1.72
CA THR A 58 -10.57 -0.70 -3.17
C THR A 58 -9.45 0.10 -3.82
N VAL A 59 -8.81 -0.49 -4.83
CA VAL A 59 -7.66 0.09 -5.52
C VAL A 59 -7.98 0.15 -7.01
N GLU A 60 -7.89 1.34 -7.59
CA GLU A 60 -8.11 1.60 -9.01
C GLU A 60 -6.85 2.22 -9.62
N VAL A 61 -6.37 1.67 -10.72
CA VAL A 61 -5.25 2.27 -11.48
C VAL A 61 -5.78 3.47 -12.27
N THR A 62 -5.16 4.63 -12.09
CA THR A 62 -5.65 5.90 -12.63
C THR A 62 -4.80 6.47 -13.76
N GLY A 63 -3.74 5.78 -14.17
CA GLY A 63 -2.84 6.28 -15.20
C GLY A 63 -1.76 5.27 -15.58
N GLU A 64 -0.80 5.75 -16.37
CA GLU A 64 0.30 4.95 -16.87
C GLU A 64 1.39 4.72 -15.82
N ARG A 65 2.09 3.59 -15.94
CA ARG A 65 3.20 3.24 -15.04
C ARG A 65 4.29 4.30 -15.06
N THR A 66 4.69 4.72 -13.87
CA THR A 66 5.78 5.66 -13.61
C THR A 66 6.89 5.00 -12.79
N GLY A 67 8.04 5.65 -12.71
CA GLY A 67 9.17 5.17 -11.91
C GLY A 67 10.18 4.33 -12.70
N SER A 68 10.93 3.47 -12.02
CA SER A 68 12.09 2.80 -12.62
C SER A 68 11.69 1.62 -13.52
N PRO A 69 12.05 1.65 -14.83
CA PRO A 69 11.73 0.55 -15.74
C PRO A 69 12.46 -0.75 -15.40
N LEU A 70 13.67 -0.67 -14.82
CA LEU A 70 14.42 -1.84 -14.37
C LEU A 70 13.66 -2.58 -13.24
N ARG A 71 13.16 -1.82 -12.25
CA ARG A 71 12.39 -2.40 -11.13
C ARG A 71 11.07 -2.99 -11.61
N ALA A 72 10.38 -2.31 -12.53
CA ALA A 72 9.19 -2.82 -13.17
C ALA A 72 9.46 -4.18 -13.83
N ALA A 73 10.51 -4.30 -14.65
CA ALA A 73 10.87 -5.54 -15.31
C ALA A 73 11.20 -6.68 -14.33
N MET A 74 11.94 -6.40 -13.26
CA MET A 74 12.28 -7.40 -12.24
C MET A 74 11.04 -7.93 -11.50
N LEU A 75 10.11 -7.04 -11.15
CA LEU A 75 8.85 -7.41 -10.49
C LEU A 75 7.91 -8.15 -11.42
N ASP A 76 7.81 -7.73 -12.69
CA ASP A 76 6.98 -8.40 -13.69
C ASP A 76 7.48 -9.82 -13.99
N PHE A 77 8.80 -10.07 -13.92
CA PHE A 77 9.37 -11.41 -14.06
C PHE A 77 9.00 -12.32 -12.89
N ARG A 78 9.00 -11.79 -11.65
CA ARG A 78 8.60 -12.55 -10.46
C ARG A 78 7.15 -13.03 -10.53
N THR A 79 6.26 -12.26 -11.14
CA THR A 79 4.84 -12.64 -11.26
C THR A 79 4.59 -13.72 -12.33
N ARG A 80 5.60 -14.05 -13.17
CA ARG A 80 5.48 -15.06 -14.24
C ARG A 80 6.01 -16.46 -13.87
N LEU A 81 6.60 -16.62 -12.69
CA LEU A 81 7.08 -17.91 -12.14
C LEU A 81 6.18 -18.35 -10.99
#